data_AF-A0A7V5N1G7-F1
#
_entry.id   AF-A0A7V5N1G7-F1
#
_cell.length_a   1.000
_cell.length_b   1.000
_cell.length_c   1.000
_cell.angle_alpha   90.00
_cell.angle_beta   90.00
_cell.angle_gamma   90.00
#
_symmetry.space_group_name_H-M   'P 1'
#
loop_
_entity.id
_entity.type
_entity.pdbx_description
1 polymer ?
#
loop_
_entity_poly.entity_id
_entity_poly.type
_entity_poly.pdbx_seq_one_letter_code
_entity_poly.pdbx_strand_id
1 'polypeptide(L)' 'MGKGSLKGWLIVAAMAILFICWGLFVFLVVGDKGPPPWDFGVVRDVPGESPHSTVGPGKLGPPVPQHVDR' A
#
# COMPACT_ATOMS: atom_id res chain seq x y z
N MET A 1 -5.76 -31.73 -38.92
CA MET A 1 -5.44 -31.08 -37.64
C MET A 1 -3.99 -30.63 -37.70
N GLY A 2 -3.75 -29.35 -37.97
CA GLY A 2 -2.40 -28.85 -38.26
C GLY A 2 -1.45 -29.18 -37.11
N LYS A 3 -0.24 -29.64 -37.42
CA LYS A 3 0.84 -29.80 -36.45
C LYS A 3 1.19 -28.39 -35.94
N GLY A 4 0.43 -27.89 -34.98
CA GLY A 4 0.73 -26.62 -34.31
C GLY A 4 2.17 -26.70 -33.86
N SER A 5 3.00 -25.75 -34.30
CA SER A 5 4.43 -25.76 -34.03
C SER A 5 4.63 -25.86 -32.51
N LEU A 6 5.03 -27.03 -32.01
CA LEU A 6 5.26 -27.28 -30.59
C LEU A 6 6.18 -26.21 -29.99
N LYS A 7 7.16 -25.75 -30.80
CA LYS A 7 8.04 -24.61 -30.48
C LYS A 7 7.28 -23.32 -30.21
N GLY A 8 6.26 -23.00 -31.00
CA GLY A 8 5.42 -21.82 -30.80
C GLY A 8 4.65 -21.89 -29.48
N TRP A 9 4.04 -23.03 -29.18
CA TRP A 9 3.34 -23.25 -27.91
C TRP A 9 4.28 -23.23 -26.70
N LEU A 10 5.51 -23.74 -26.83
CA LEU A 10 6.54 -23.63 -25.79
C LEU A 10 6.94 -22.18 -25.52
N ILE A 11 7.06 -21.33 -26.56
CA ILE A 11 7.35 -19.91 -26.40
C ILE A 11 6.21 -19.20 -25.66
N VAL A 12 4.96 -19.47 -26.04
CA VAL A 12 3.78 -18.91 -25.36
C VAL A 12 3.73 -19.33 -23.89
N ALA A 13 3.96 -20.62 -23.61
CA ALA A 13 4.00 -21.14 -22.24
C ALA A 13 5.14 -20.48 -21.43
N ALA A 14 6.33 -20.32 -22.01
CA ALA A 14 7.45 -19.66 -21.36
C ALA A 14 7.15 -18.19 -21.03
N MET A 15 6.53 -17.45 -21.95
CA MET A 15 6.08 -16.08 -21.69
C MET A 15 5.06 -16.02 -20.55
N ALA A 16 4.05 -16.90 -20.57
CA ALA A 16 3.02 -16.93 -19.53
C ALA A 16 3.61 -17.19 -18.14
N ILE A 17 4.52 -18.16 -18.04
CA ILE A 17 5.25 -18.46 -16.79
C ILE A 17 6.04 -17.24 -16.33
N LEU A 18 6.73 -16.56 -17.23
CA LEU A 18 7.54 -15.38 -16.89
C LEU A 18 6.69 -14.25 -16.31
N PHE A 19 5.51 -13.97 -16.90
CA PHE A 19 4.56 -13.00 -16.35
C PHE A 19 4.02 -13.40 -14.98
N ILE A 20 3.69 -14.67 -14.78
CA ILE A 20 3.22 -15.16 -13.47
C ILE A 20 4.32 -15.02 -12.42
N CYS A 21 5.55 -15.43 -12.73
CA CYS A 21 6.69 -15.30 -11.83
C CYS A 21 6.98 -13.84 -11.49
N TRP A 22 6.91 -12.95 -12.49
CA TRP A 22 7.11 -11.51 -12.27
C TRP A 22 6.01 -10.92 -11.40
N GLY A 23 4.74 -11.23 -11.67
CA GLY A 23 3.62 -10.80 -10.85
C GLY A 23 3.72 -11.29 -9.40
N LEU A 24 4.09 -12.55 -9.21
CA LEU A 24 4.32 -13.12 -7.88
C LEU A 24 5.50 -12.45 -7.16
N PHE A 25 6.59 -12.19 -7.87
CA PHE A 25 7.74 -11.48 -7.31
C PHE A 25 7.35 -10.08 -6.81
N VAL A 26 6.65 -9.31 -7.64
CA VAL A 26 6.16 -7.97 -7.26
C VAL A 26 5.21 -8.06 -6.07
N PHE A 27 4.28 -9.02 -6.08
CA PHE A 27 3.35 -9.23 -4.96
C PHE A 27 4.08 -9.52 -3.64
N LEU A 28 5.11 -10.37 -3.65
CA LEU A 28 5.86 -10.72 -2.43
C LEU A 28 6.82 -9.61 -1.97
N VAL A 29 7.42 -8.89 -2.91
CA VAL A 29 8.43 -7.86 -2.59
C VAL A 29 7.80 -6.51 -2.26
N VAL A 30 6.78 -6.11 -3.00
CA VAL A 30 6.16 -4.77 -2.91
C VAL A 30 4.76 -4.81 -2.31
N GLY A 31 4.08 -5.96 -2.33
CA GLY A 31 2.73 -6.09 -1.78
C GLY A 31 2.65 -5.73 -0.29
N ASP A 32 1.41 -5.63 0.20
CA ASP A 32 1.13 -5.21 1.56
C ASP A 32 1.85 -6.10 2.58
N LYS A 33 2.87 -5.53 3.23
CA LYS A 33 3.68 -6.19 4.26
C LYS A 33 3.04 -6.07 5.64
N GLY A 34 1.83 -5.51 5.71
CA GLY A 34 1.17 -5.15 6.94
C GLY A 34 1.72 -3.85 7.53
N PRO A 35 1.19 -3.45 8.70
CA PRO A 35 1.66 -2.27 9.40
C PRO A 35 3.17 -2.43 9.71
N PRO A 36 3.97 -1.41 9.44
CA PRO A 36 5.39 -1.48 9.66
C PRO A 36 5.70 -1.66 11.16
N PRO A 37 6.77 -2.39 11.50
CA PRO A 37 7.10 -2.73 12.89
C PRO A 37 7.78 -1.58 13.65
N TRP A 38 8.06 -0.46 13.00
CA TRP A 38 8.62 0.69 13.70
C TRP A 38 7.57 1.29 14.63
N ASP A 39 8.03 1.69 15.81
CA ASP A 39 7.20 2.45 16.73
C ASP A 39 6.86 3.79 16.06
N PHE A 40 5.57 4.03 15.80
CA PHE A 40 5.07 5.30 15.28
C PHE A 40 5.27 6.45 16.28
N GLY A 41 5.73 6.12 17.49
CA GLY A 41 5.67 6.98 18.64
C GLY A 41 4.22 7.08 19.09
N VAL A 42 4.01 7.14 20.40
CA VAL A 42 2.74 7.60 20.95
C VAL A 42 2.69 9.12 20.76
N VAL A 43 2.70 9.60 19.52
CA VAL A 43 2.20 10.96 19.25
C VAL A 43 0.72 10.82 19.48
N ARG A 44 0.27 11.16 20.69
CA ARG A 44 -1.15 11.20 20.97
C ARG A 44 -1.72 12.19 19.97
N ASP A 45 -2.83 11.83 19.32
CA ASP A 45 -3.62 12.76 18.51
C ASP A 45 -4.32 13.79 19.42
N VAL A 46 -3.59 14.39 20.36
CA VAL A 46 -4.04 15.47 21.22
C VAL A 46 -3.79 16.76 20.43
N PRO A 47 -4.86 17.41 19.98
CA PRO A 47 -4.72 18.66 19.27
C PRO A 47 -4.05 19.68 20.20
N GLY A 48 -2.93 20.26 19.75
CA GLY A 48 -2.22 21.30 20.50
C GLY A 48 -1.01 20.86 21.32
N GLU A 49 -0.53 19.62 21.21
CA GLU A 49 0.70 19.17 21.92
C GLU A 49 2.03 19.62 21.28
N SER A 50 2.03 20.13 20.04
CA SER A 50 3.29 20.56 19.44
C SER A 50 3.81 21.86 20.08
N PRO A 51 5.13 22.05 20.22
CA PRO A 51 5.73 23.31 20.68
C PRO A 51 5.39 24.51 19.79
N HIS A 52 4.94 24.25 18.56
CA HIS A 52 4.56 25.26 17.57
C HIS A 52 3.03 25.42 17.47
N SER A 53 2.26 24.74 18.30
CA SER A 53 0.81 24.88 18.28
C SER A 53 0.41 26.25 18.83
N THR A 54 -0.33 27.01 18.01
CA THR A 54 -0.92 28.30 18.40
C THR A 54 -2.07 28.16 19.40
N VAL A 55 -2.54 26.93 19.60
CA VAL A 55 -3.64 26.53 20.48
C VAL A 55 -3.11 25.41 21.40
N GLY A 56 -3.16 25.63 22.71
CA GLY A 56 -2.64 24.66 23.68
C GLY A 56 -3.48 23.36 23.77
N PRO A 57 -2.95 22.32 24.42
CA PRO A 57 -3.63 21.03 24.58
C PRO A 57 -5.03 21.22 25.16
N GLY A 58 -6.05 20.67 24.50
CA GLY A 58 -7.44 20.71 24.99
C GLY A 58 -8.16 22.07 24.86
N LYS A 59 -7.55 23.07 24.19
CA LYS A 59 -8.22 24.35 23.87
C LYS A 59 -8.97 24.33 22.54
N LEU A 60 -8.82 23.26 21.77
CA LEU A 60 -9.57 23.06 20.53
C LEU A 60 -10.92 22.43 20.87
N GLY A 61 -12.00 23.04 20.37
CA GLY A 61 -13.32 22.42 20.37
C GLY A 61 -13.32 21.11 19.55
N PRO A 62 -14.46 20.40 19.48
CA PRO A 62 -14.54 19.18 18.68
C PRO A 62 -14.02 19.42 17.25
N PRO A 63 -13.18 18.53 16.70
CA PRO A 63 -12.65 18.71 15.36
C PRO A 63 -13.82 18.81 14.38
N VAL A 64 -13.78 19.80 13.50
CA VAL A 64 -14.75 19.88 12.41
C VAL A 64 -14.56 18.63 11.54
N PRO A 65 -15.64 17.90 11.19
CA PRO A 65 -15.55 16.75 10.30
C PRO A 65 -14.76 17.12 9.05
N GLN A 66 -13.64 16.43 8.81
CA GLN A 66 -12.80 16.64 7.63
C GLN A 66 -13.34 15.92 6.40
N HIS A 67 -14.32 15.03 6.53
CA HIS A 67 -14.98 14.49 5.35
C HIS A 67 -15.90 15.58 4.79
N VAL A 68 -15.74 15.86 3.50
CA VAL A 68 -16.79 16.52 2.74
C VAL A 68 -17.81 15.43 2.44
N ASP A 69 -18.97 15.47 3.09
CA ASP A 69 -20.12 14.71 2.59
C ASP A 69 -20.45 15.25 1.20
N ARG A 70 -20.26 14.41 0.20
CA ARG A 70 -20.61 14.73 -1.17
C ARG A 70 -22.07 14.41 -1.43
#